data_AF-A0A0D0BYM4-F1
#
_entry.id   AF-A0A0D0BYM4-F1
#
_cell.length_a   1.000
_cell.length_b   1.000
_cell.length_c   1.000
_cell.angle_alpha   90.00
_cell.angle_beta   90.00
_cell.angle_gamma   90.00
#
_symmetry.space_group_name_H-M   'P 1'
#
loop_
_entity.id
_entity.type
_entity.pdbx_description
1 polymer ?
#
loop_
_entity_poly.entity_id
_entity_poly.type
_entity_poly.pdbx_seq_one_letter_code
_entity_poly.pdbx_strand_id
1 'polypeptide(L)'
;MNTSPAQNRKGSFLTQLFALRRRNQNTHVEPHIHNPAADSPPPPPPPPKDYRRASASTRQPFLGEEYISEKPLLFDVDLDILARPSQPASRPIPIVQKLPPRVPVKAYSPPTMPLTPEEKARRRLAAQRQSQLEKEAMLREEHERQETKRRQRVDQERQEREEEEARKAVLQEELRAAALRKARLEREEREIEEQRSQELRERKQLEKERRLQYTKEMERWRAEQMQRVESQCSEKEEERRRSAEGRRMRIARMNEEVFSAGRTDKMVGWVTVQPPDTLAWKRRYYIFELGHAESKMLLYGNPREVVQPLDALPLDGRVDSIAEWYEGFEELEAIPHSFALRFIDGVEWRMFADSAEEKDRLLVLLSEAAGIIL
;
A
#
# COMPACT_ATOMS: atom_id res chain seq x y z
N MET A 1 -78.44 -28.03 -70.65
CA MET A 1 -77.59 -26.88 -71.04
C MET A 1 -77.74 -25.82 -69.96
N ASN A 2 -76.78 -25.71 -69.05
CA ASN A 2 -76.63 -24.62 -68.08
C ASN A 2 -75.35 -24.88 -67.27
N THR A 3 -74.24 -24.25 -67.66
CA THR A 3 -73.05 -24.13 -66.80
C THR A 3 -72.43 -22.76 -67.04
N SER A 4 -72.52 -21.92 -66.00
CA SER A 4 -71.91 -20.60 -65.89
C SER A 4 -70.49 -20.74 -65.32
N PRO A 5 -69.56 -19.78 -65.57
CA PRO A 5 -68.13 -19.99 -65.39
C PRO A 5 -67.65 -19.69 -63.96
N ALA A 6 -66.69 -20.50 -63.52
CA ALA A 6 -65.96 -20.34 -62.25
C ALA A 6 -64.96 -19.18 -62.32
N GLN A 7 -65.00 -18.30 -61.31
CA GLN A 7 -64.00 -17.27 -61.05
C GLN A 7 -62.78 -17.88 -60.34
N ASN A 8 -61.61 -17.73 -60.95
CA ASN A 8 -60.32 -18.00 -60.33
C ASN A 8 -59.98 -16.88 -59.32
N ARG A 9 -60.02 -17.20 -58.02
CA ARG A 9 -59.35 -16.42 -56.98
C ARG A 9 -58.00 -17.07 -56.66
N LYS A 10 -56.92 -16.39 -57.02
CA LYS A 10 -55.55 -16.70 -56.56
C LYS A 10 -55.48 -16.35 -55.07
N GLY A 11 -55.47 -17.39 -54.23
CA GLY A 11 -55.23 -17.29 -52.79
C GLY A 11 -53.73 -17.15 -52.52
N SER A 12 -53.39 -16.09 -51.80
CA SER A 12 -52.09 -15.77 -51.21
C SER A 12 -51.54 -16.94 -50.37
N PHE A 13 -50.32 -17.39 -50.67
CA PHE A 13 -49.58 -18.47 -49.99
C PHE A 13 -48.57 -17.93 -48.94
N LEU A 14 -48.89 -16.81 -48.26
CA LEU A 14 -47.93 -16.14 -47.36
C LEU A 14 -48.47 -15.94 -45.93
N THR A 15 -49.13 -16.94 -45.34
CA THR A 15 -49.55 -16.81 -43.93
C THR A 15 -49.79 -18.14 -43.19
N GLN A 16 -48.85 -19.09 -43.21
CA GLN A 16 -48.89 -20.24 -42.29
C GLN A 16 -47.51 -20.76 -41.89
N LEU A 17 -46.71 -19.98 -41.15
CA LEU A 17 -45.56 -20.52 -40.38
C LEU A 17 -45.34 -19.74 -39.07
N PHE A 18 -46.42 -19.57 -38.29
CA PHE A 18 -46.33 -19.18 -36.87
C PHE A 18 -47.16 -20.13 -36.04
N ALA A 19 -46.70 -21.38 -35.89
CA ALA A 19 -47.06 -22.26 -34.78
C ALA A 19 -46.30 -23.57 -34.92
N LEU A 20 -45.08 -23.64 -34.40
CA LEU A 20 -44.62 -24.82 -33.65
C LEU A 20 -43.47 -24.40 -32.75
N ARG A 21 -43.76 -24.50 -31.47
CA ARG A 21 -43.05 -23.99 -30.32
C ARG A 21 -42.58 -25.21 -29.53
N ARG A 22 -41.34 -25.13 -29.02
CA ARG A 22 -40.72 -25.94 -27.96
C ARG A 22 -40.40 -27.39 -28.33
N ARG A 23 -39.11 -27.75 -28.24
CA ARG A 23 -38.50 -28.30 -27.01
C ARG A 23 -37.01 -28.52 -27.29
N ASN A 24 -36.13 -27.66 -26.77
CA ASN A 24 -34.76 -28.08 -26.52
C ASN A 24 -34.32 -27.56 -25.16
N GLN A 25 -33.79 -28.50 -24.39
CA GLN A 25 -33.49 -28.35 -22.98
C GLN A 25 -32.20 -27.56 -22.80
N ASN A 26 -32.20 -26.77 -21.74
CA ASN A 26 -31.04 -26.16 -21.08
C ASN A 26 -29.73 -26.95 -21.26
N THR A 27 -28.86 -26.46 -22.13
CA THR A 27 -27.43 -26.44 -21.87
C THR A 27 -27.05 -24.98 -21.72
N HIS A 28 -27.00 -24.54 -20.47
CA HIS A 28 -26.45 -23.26 -20.08
C HIS A 28 -24.94 -23.34 -20.29
N VAL A 29 -24.51 -23.31 -21.56
CA VAL A 29 -23.12 -23.03 -21.93
C VAL A 29 -23.01 -21.52 -21.81
N GLU A 30 -22.55 -21.07 -20.65
CA GLU A 30 -22.07 -19.69 -20.52
C GLU A 30 -21.05 -19.47 -21.65
N PRO A 31 -21.16 -18.36 -22.41
CA PRO A 31 -20.11 -18.03 -23.36
C PRO A 31 -18.82 -17.90 -22.54
N HIS A 32 -17.89 -18.80 -22.79
CA HIS A 32 -16.55 -18.69 -22.25
C HIS A 32 -15.93 -17.48 -22.96
N ILE A 33 -16.19 -16.30 -22.42
CA ILE A 33 -15.51 -15.07 -22.82
C ILE A 33 -14.06 -15.33 -22.50
N HIS A 34 -13.30 -15.63 -23.56
CA HIS A 34 -11.86 -15.78 -23.47
C HIS A 34 -11.35 -14.39 -23.08
N ASN A 35 -11.10 -14.23 -21.79
CA ASN A 35 -10.71 -12.97 -21.18
C ASN A 35 -9.21 -12.82 -21.48
N PRO A 36 -8.77 -11.95 -22.41
CA PRO A 36 -7.36 -11.81 -22.75
C PRO A 36 -6.50 -11.26 -21.58
N ALA A 37 -7.13 -10.96 -20.45
CA ALA A 37 -6.48 -10.64 -19.18
C ALA A 37 -6.03 -11.87 -18.36
N ALA A 38 -6.34 -13.10 -18.80
CA ALA A 38 -5.94 -14.32 -18.08
C ALA A 38 -4.48 -14.75 -18.36
N ASP A 39 -3.85 -14.24 -19.43
CA ASP A 39 -2.44 -14.52 -19.77
C ASP A 39 -1.46 -13.47 -19.22
N SER A 40 -1.94 -12.45 -18.51
CA SER A 40 -1.03 -11.67 -17.66
C SER A 40 -0.57 -12.53 -16.48
N PRO A 41 0.75 -12.71 -16.26
CA PRO A 41 1.24 -13.46 -15.12
C PRO A 41 0.61 -12.90 -13.84
N PRO A 42 0.15 -13.76 -12.91
CA PRO A 42 -0.50 -13.29 -11.69
C PRO A 42 0.41 -12.26 -11.01
N PRO A 43 -0.14 -11.13 -10.51
CA PRO A 43 0.68 -10.15 -9.82
C PRO A 43 1.46 -10.86 -8.72
N PRO A 44 2.75 -10.52 -8.51
CA PRO A 44 3.57 -11.18 -7.52
C PRO A 44 2.81 -11.15 -6.17
N PRO A 45 2.79 -12.28 -5.44
CA PRO A 45 2.09 -12.34 -4.17
C PRO A 45 2.57 -11.17 -3.29
N PRO A 46 1.66 -10.47 -2.59
CA PRO A 46 2.07 -9.41 -1.69
C PRO A 46 3.12 -9.96 -0.72
N PRO A 47 4.19 -9.20 -0.42
CA PRO A 47 5.24 -9.66 0.46
C PRO A 47 4.61 -10.19 1.75
N PRO A 48 5.11 -11.34 2.27
CA PRO A 48 4.54 -11.96 3.45
C PRO A 48 4.42 -10.92 4.56
N LYS A 49 3.22 -10.82 5.13
CA LYS A 49 2.91 -9.89 6.20
C LYS A 49 3.74 -10.32 7.41
N ASP A 50 4.91 -9.69 7.56
CA ASP A 50 5.82 -9.96 8.67
C ASP A 50 5.08 -9.73 9.98
N TYR A 51 4.67 -10.85 10.58
CA TYR A 51 4.27 -10.89 11.97
C TYR A 51 5.50 -10.48 12.77
N ARG A 52 5.50 -9.23 13.24
CA ARG A 52 6.40 -8.75 14.29
C ARG A 52 6.28 -9.69 15.49
N ARG A 53 7.16 -10.69 15.55
CA ARG A 53 7.41 -11.47 16.75
C ARG A 53 8.55 -10.78 17.47
N ALA A 54 8.19 -10.09 18.55
CA ALA A 54 9.13 -9.71 19.57
C ALA A 54 9.77 -10.98 20.14
N SER A 55 11.08 -11.13 19.98
CA SER A 55 11.89 -11.96 20.87
C SER A 55 13.33 -11.50 20.80
N ALA A 56 13.87 -11.26 21.99
CA ALA A 56 15.18 -10.75 22.26
C ALA A 56 16.31 -11.69 21.82
N SER A 57 17.48 -11.07 21.63
CA SER A 57 18.81 -11.60 21.94
C SER A 57 19.15 -13.00 21.43
N THR A 58 19.93 -13.07 20.35
CA THR A 58 21.07 -13.99 20.23
C THR A 58 22.08 -13.42 19.23
N ARG A 59 23.35 -13.47 19.65
CA ARG A 59 24.54 -12.88 19.05
C ARG A 59 24.82 -13.35 17.62
N GLN A 60 25.46 -12.45 16.86
CA GLN A 60 26.23 -12.78 15.65
C GLN A 60 27.46 -13.67 15.94
N PRO A 61 28.05 -14.26 14.88
CA PRO A 61 29.34 -13.72 14.43
C PRO A 61 29.42 -13.44 12.90
N PHE A 62 29.78 -12.20 12.57
CA PHE A 62 30.98 -11.74 11.86
C PHE A 62 31.52 -12.46 10.60
N LEU A 63 31.71 -11.67 9.52
CA LEU A 63 32.78 -11.62 8.49
C LEU A 63 32.16 -11.26 7.12
N GLY A 64 32.60 -10.33 6.29
CA GLY A 64 33.28 -9.03 6.35
C GLY A 64 32.50 -8.15 5.35
N GLU A 65 32.85 -6.96 4.90
CA GLU A 65 33.98 -6.04 5.02
C GLU A 65 33.47 -4.76 4.27
N GLU A 66 34.09 -3.60 4.53
CA GLU A 66 33.92 -2.33 3.79
C GLU A 66 32.70 -1.45 4.18
N TYR A 67 32.82 -0.56 5.20
CA TYR A 67 33.34 0.83 5.13
C TYR A 67 32.77 1.60 3.92
N ILE A 68 31.97 2.67 4.08
CA ILE A 68 32.30 3.98 4.66
C ILE A 68 30.98 4.64 5.12
N SER A 69 30.89 5.02 6.40
CA SER A 69 29.87 5.96 6.87
C SER A 69 30.53 6.98 7.79
N GLU A 70 30.82 8.15 7.24
CA GLU A 70 31.07 9.34 8.03
C GLU A 70 29.73 10.02 8.26
N LYS A 71 29.28 10.11 9.52
CA LYS A 71 28.56 11.29 10.01
C LYS A 71 28.65 11.41 11.53
N PRO A 72 28.67 12.66 12.03
CA PRO A 72 29.29 13.01 13.29
C PRO A 72 28.35 12.88 14.49
N LEU A 73 29.04 12.71 15.61
CA LEU A 73 28.61 12.73 17.00
C LEU A 73 27.59 13.84 17.28
N LEU A 74 26.40 13.43 17.69
CA LEU A 74 25.49 14.25 18.48
C LEU A 74 25.49 13.72 19.91
N PHE A 75 25.68 14.67 20.81
CA PHE A 75 25.48 14.61 22.24
C PHE A 75 24.27 13.78 22.63
N ASP A 76 24.42 12.98 23.69
CA ASP A 76 23.36 12.94 24.70
C ASP A 76 23.96 12.91 26.10
N VAL A 77 23.61 13.94 26.84
CA VAL A 77 23.92 14.17 28.25
C VAL A 77 22.62 13.84 28.96
N ASP A 78 22.52 12.64 29.52
CA ASP A 78 21.43 12.33 30.45
C ASP A 78 21.97 12.21 31.86
N LEU A 79 21.77 13.35 32.53
CA LEU A 79 21.82 13.57 33.95
C LEU A 79 20.50 13.03 34.53
N ASP A 80 20.50 11.85 35.13
CA ASP A 80 19.39 11.43 35.98
C ASP A 80 19.86 11.05 37.38
N ILE A 81 19.58 12.00 38.26
CA ILE A 81 19.63 11.95 39.71
C ILE A 81 18.32 11.28 40.15
N LEU A 82 18.38 10.16 40.87
CA LEU A 82 17.55 9.90 42.05
C LEU A 82 17.98 8.60 42.78
N ALA A 83 18.55 8.82 43.97
CA ALA A 83 18.31 8.11 45.22
C ALA A 83 18.37 6.57 45.28
N ARG A 84 19.43 6.04 45.93
CA ARG A 84 19.26 5.04 47.01
C ARG A 84 20.46 4.98 47.97
N PRO A 85 20.24 4.89 49.30
CA PRO A 85 21.30 4.90 50.31
C PRO A 85 21.71 3.47 50.71
N SER A 86 23.01 3.23 50.97
CA SER A 86 23.44 2.26 51.99
C SER A 86 24.96 2.27 52.19
N GLN A 87 25.34 2.36 53.46
CA GLN A 87 26.58 1.91 54.11
C GLN A 87 27.71 2.93 54.36
N PRO A 88 27.96 3.24 55.64
CA PRO A 88 29.17 3.93 56.10
C PRO A 88 30.27 2.90 56.45
N ALA A 89 31.48 3.13 55.94
CA ALA A 89 32.67 2.42 56.39
C ALA A 89 33.75 3.41 56.85
N SER A 90 34.22 3.15 58.07
CA SER A 90 35.56 3.41 58.62
C SER A 90 36.06 4.86 58.81
N ARG A 91 36.22 5.17 60.09
CA ARG A 91 37.00 6.22 60.76
C ARG A 91 38.46 6.29 60.25
N PRO A 92 39.19 7.40 60.52
CA PRO A 92 40.00 7.44 61.74
C PRO A 92 40.03 8.80 62.50
N ILE A 93 39.88 8.68 63.82
CA ILE A 93 40.50 9.39 64.97
C ILE A 93 41.22 10.75 64.71
N PRO A 94 40.82 11.81 65.44
CA PRO A 94 41.74 12.90 65.81
C PRO A 94 42.11 12.89 67.31
N ILE A 95 43.41 12.65 67.52
CA ILE A 95 44.38 13.14 68.51
C ILE A 95 43.84 13.96 69.70
N VAL A 96 44.03 13.41 70.91
CA VAL A 96 43.94 14.06 72.22
C VAL A 96 45.35 14.33 72.75
N GLN A 97 45.78 15.59 72.92
CA GLN A 97 46.88 16.01 73.81
C GLN A 97 46.75 17.52 74.07
N LYS A 98 47.00 18.16 75.22
CA LYS A 98 47.34 17.84 76.63
C LYS A 98 47.17 19.20 77.36
N LEU A 99 46.59 19.24 78.56
CA LEU A 99 46.66 20.40 79.48
C LEU A 99 47.43 19.96 80.76
N PRO A 100 48.30 20.82 81.32
CA PRO A 100 49.29 20.45 82.34
C PRO A 100 48.71 20.32 83.77
N PRO A 101 49.40 19.59 84.67
CA PRO A 101 48.93 19.27 86.01
C PRO A 101 49.07 20.44 87.01
N ARG A 102 48.03 20.65 87.81
CA ARG A 102 48.00 21.58 88.96
C ARG A 102 48.89 21.08 90.09
N VAL A 103 49.83 21.92 90.52
CA VAL A 103 50.68 21.72 91.70
C VAL A 103 49.90 22.14 92.96
N PRO A 104 49.76 21.28 93.99
CA PRO A 104 49.17 21.70 95.27
C PRO A 104 50.22 22.49 96.08
N VAL A 105 50.08 23.81 96.09
CA VAL A 105 50.90 24.70 96.93
C VAL A 105 50.44 24.52 98.38
N LYS A 106 51.29 23.89 99.19
CA LYS A 106 51.19 23.83 100.66
C LYS A 106 51.28 25.26 101.21
N ALA A 107 50.16 25.82 101.65
CA ALA A 107 50.13 27.06 102.39
C ALA A 107 50.74 26.84 103.78
N TYR A 108 51.95 27.35 103.99
CA TYR A 108 52.56 27.53 105.31
C TYR A 108 51.76 28.60 106.07
N SER A 109 51.03 28.19 107.11
CA SER A 109 50.44 29.11 108.09
C SER A 109 51.49 29.46 109.16
N PRO A 110 51.95 30.71 109.29
CA PRO A 110 52.82 31.10 110.40
C PRO A 110 52.03 31.16 111.73
N PRO A 111 52.67 30.85 112.87
CA PRO A 111 52.03 30.80 114.17
C PRO A 111 51.57 32.18 114.63
N THR A 112 50.30 32.26 115.01
CA THR A 112 49.67 33.47 115.53
C THR A 112 50.21 33.77 116.93
N MET A 113 51.00 34.84 117.06
CA MET A 113 51.31 35.40 118.38
C MET A 113 50.03 35.92 119.06
N PRO A 114 49.87 35.76 120.39
CA PRO A 114 48.70 36.28 121.11
C PRO A 114 48.76 37.81 121.14
N LEU A 115 48.06 38.46 120.21
CA LEU A 115 47.81 39.91 120.27
C LEU A 115 46.80 40.21 121.37
N THR A 116 47.07 41.30 122.09
CA THR A 116 46.22 41.87 123.13
C THR A 116 44.84 42.29 122.58
N PRO A 117 43.77 42.26 123.41
CA PRO A 117 42.39 42.46 122.96
C PRO A 117 42.13 43.79 122.22
N GLU A 118 42.85 44.86 122.57
CA GLU A 118 42.69 46.19 121.96
C GLU A 118 43.24 46.30 120.54
N GLU A 119 44.39 45.69 120.25
CA GLU A 119 44.97 45.73 118.90
C GLU A 119 44.15 44.92 117.90
N LYS A 120 43.52 43.84 118.36
CA LYS A 120 42.61 43.01 117.56
C LYS A 120 41.33 43.77 117.16
N ALA A 121 40.84 44.66 118.02
CA ALA A 121 39.68 45.51 117.75
C ALA A 121 39.99 46.61 116.72
N ARG A 122 41.14 47.30 116.86
CA ARG A 122 41.59 48.30 115.87
C ARG A 122 41.84 47.69 114.49
N ARG A 123 42.44 46.50 114.43
CA ARG A 123 42.73 45.80 113.17
C ARG A 123 41.45 45.31 112.47
N ARG A 124 40.41 44.92 113.21
CA ARG A 124 39.09 44.59 112.65
C ARG A 124 38.40 45.80 112.04
N LEU A 125 38.41 46.95 112.72
CA LEU A 125 37.80 48.18 112.21
C LEU A 125 38.51 48.71 110.95
N ALA A 126 39.85 48.65 110.92
CA ALA A 126 40.63 49.00 109.73
C ALA A 126 40.39 48.03 108.56
N ALA A 127 40.36 46.72 108.82
CA ALA A 127 40.08 45.71 107.80
C ALA A 127 38.62 45.81 107.28
N GLN A 128 37.66 46.18 108.13
CA GLN A 128 36.26 46.35 107.73
C GLN A 128 36.07 47.60 106.85
N ARG A 129 36.79 48.70 107.14
CA ARG A 129 36.80 49.90 106.28
C ARG A 129 37.50 49.64 104.95
N GLN A 130 38.63 48.93 104.94
CA GLN A 130 39.29 48.53 103.67
C GLN A 130 38.41 47.60 102.85
N SER A 131 37.78 46.60 103.48
CA SER A 131 36.87 45.68 102.79
C SER A 131 35.63 46.40 102.22
N GLN A 132 35.13 47.46 102.86
CA GLN A 132 34.02 48.26 102.33
C GLN A 132 34.44 49.06 101.10
N LEU A 133 35.59 49.74 101.15
CA LEU A 133 36.11 50.49 100.00
C LEU A 133 36.47 49.58 98.82
N GLU A 134 37.05 48.41 99.08
CA GLU A 134 37.33 47.40 98.04
C GLU A 134 36.04 46.82 97.45
N LYS A 135 35.00 46.58 98.26
CA LYS A 135 33.69 46.13 97.77
C LYS A 135 33.01 47.18 96.90
N GLU A 136 33.07 48.46 97.28
CA GLU A 136 32.50 49.54 96.47
C GLU A 136 33.27 49.73 95.15
N ALA A 137 34.60 49.59 95.16
CA ALA A 137 35.41 49.63 93.95
C ALA A 137 35.12 48.42 93.02
N MET A 138 35.02 47.22 93.59
CA MET A 138 34.64 46.00 92.86
C MET A 138 33.26 46.12 92.22
N LEU A 139 32.27 46.68 92.93
CA LEU A 139 30.92 46.87 92.39
C LEU A 139 30.89 47.85 91.21
N ARG A 140 31.73 48.91 91.26
CA ARG A 140 31.86 49.85 90.13
C ARG A 140 32.54 49.22 88.93
N GLU A 141 33.64 48.50 89.13
CA GLU A 141 34.36 47.81 88.05
C GLU A 141 33.51 46.68 87.44
N GLU A 142 32.76 45.94 88.24
CA GLU A 142 31.85 44.89 87.77
C GLU A 142 30.66 45.49 86.99
N HIS A 143 30.14 46.64 87.42
CA HIS A 143 29.10 47.37 86.69
C HIS A 143 29.61 47.86 85.32
N GLU A 144 30.82 48.44 85.25
CA GLU A 144 31.44 48.88 83.99
C GLU A 144 31.75 47.71 83.05
N ARG A 145 32.21 46.57 83.58
CA ARG A 145 32.39 45.34 82.81
C ARG A 145 31.06 44.77 82.30
N GLN A 146 29.98 44.87 83.08
CA GLN A 146 28.65 44.44 82.64
C GLN A 146 28.09 45.38 81.57
N GLU A 147 28.27 46.70 81.69
CA GLU A 147 27.83 47.65 80.67
C GLU A 147 28.57 47.47 79.34
N THR A 148 29.89 47.34 79.37
CA THR A 148 30.70 47.12 78.16
C THR A 148 30.31 45.80 77.48
N LYS A 149 30.13 44.73 78.26
CA LYS A 149 29.66 43.43 77.74
C LYS A 149 28.24 43.49 77.18
N ARG A 150 27.35 44.30 77.77
CA ARG A 150 25.99 44.53 77.25
C ARG A 150 26.02 45.31 75.94
N ARG A 151 26.84 46.35 75.82
CA ARG A 151 27.04 47.11 74.57
C ARG A 151 27.60 46.22 73.47
N GLN A 152 28.64 45.44 73.76
CA GLN A 152 29.21 44.48 72.82
C GLN A 152 28.19 43.44 72.33
N ARG A 153 27.32 42.93 73.21
CA ARG A 153 26.25 42.00 72.81
C ARG A 153 25.21 42.66 71.91
N VAL A 154 24.79 43.89 72.22
CA VAL A 154 23.82 44.62 71.39
C VAL A 154 24.42 44.95 70.03
N ASP A 155 25.68 45.36 69.98
CA ASP A 155 26.38 45.65 68.73
C ASP A 155 26.60 44.37 67.89
N GLN A 156 26.95 43.24 68.52
CA GLN A 156 27.03 41.94 67.84
C GLN A 156 25.68 41.49 67.29
N GLU A 157 24.62 41.55 68.10
CA GLU A 157 23.27 41.16 67.65
C GLU A 157 22.78 42.06 66.51
N ARG A 158 23.14 43.35 66.52
CA ARG A 158 22.85 44.26 65.43
C ARG A 158 23.60 43.89 64.15
N GLN A 159 24.90 43.59 64.25
CA GLN A 159 25.71 43.15 63.11
C GLN A 159 25.19 41.83 62.52
N GLU A 160 24.82 40.87 63.36
CA GLU A 160 24.26 39.59 62.91
C GLU A 160 22.93 39.76 62.15
N ARG A 161 22.06 40.68 62.61
CA ARG A 161 20.81 41.00 61.88
C ARG A 161 21.08 41.68 60.54
N GLU A 162 21.99 42.65 60.50
CA GLU A 162 22.36 43.33 59.26
C GLU A 162 23.02 42.35 58.25
N GLU A 163 23.85 41.41 58.72
CA GLU A 163 24.41 40.34 57.88
C GLU A 163 23.36 39.33 57.41
N GLU A 164 22.41 38.94 58.25
CA GLU A 164 21.31 38.05 57.84
C GLU A 164 20.41 38.71 56.80
N GLU A 165 20.09 40.00 56.97
CA GLU A 165 19.30 40.77 56.01
C GLU A 165 20.05 40.92 54.69
N ALA A 166 21.36 41.20 54.72
CA ALA A 166 22.19 41.25 53.53
C ALA A 166 22.23 39.90 52.80
N ARG A 167 22.40 38.78 53.53
CA ARG A 167 22.37 37.43 52.93
C ARG A 167 21.02 37.10 52.32
N LYS A 168 19.92 37.46 52.99
CA LYS A 168 18.56 37.26 52.46
C LYS A 168 18.32 38.09 51.20
N ALA A 169 18.80 39.33 51.15
CA ALA A 169 18.68 40.20 49.98
C ALA A 169 19.43 39.61 48.76
N VAL A 170 20.68 39.16 48.95
CA VAL A 170 21.48 38.51 47.90
C VAL A 170 20.77 37.25 47.39
N LEU A 171 20.28 36.39 48.29
CA LEU A 171 19.57 35.17 47.91
C LEU A 171 18.27 35.48 47.13
N GLN A 172 17.54 36.53 47.50
CA GLN A 172 16.34 36.95 46.78
C GLN A 172 16.65 37.52 45.40
N GLU A 173 17.74 38.28 45.25
CA GLU A 173 18.19 38.77 43.95
C GLU A 173 18.65 37.63 43.05
N GLU A 174 19.39 36.67 43.58
CA GLU A 174 19.79 35.46 42.85
C GLU A 174 18.58 34.63 42.40
N LEU A 175 17.58 34.45 43.27
CA LEU A 175 16.32 33.77 42.92
C LEU A 175 15.55 34.51 41.83
N ARG A 176 15.48 35.84 41.90
CA ARG A 176 14.81 36.66 40.87
C ARG A 176 15.55 36.58 39.53
N ALA A 177 16.88 36.66 39.55
CA ALA A 177 17.70 36.54 38.36
C ALA A 177 17.57 35.13 37.72
N ALA A 178 17.57 34.08 38.53
CA ALA A 178 17.36 32.71 38.09
C ALA A 178 15.96 32.50 37.49
N ALA A 179 14.91 33.05 38.12
CA ALA A 179 13.55 32.99 37.61
C ALA A 179 13.40 33.71 36.26
N LEU A 180 14.01 34.89 36.12
CA LEU A 180 13.98 35.66 34.87
C LEU A 180 14.74 34.94 33.74
N ARG A 181 15.90 34.35 34.06
CA ARG A 181 16.67 33.54 33.10
C ARG A 181 15.88 32.32 32.64
N LYS A 182 15.21 31.61 33.56
CA LYS A 182 14.36 30.46 33.23
C LYS A 182 13.17 30.86 32.36
N ALA A 183 12.50 31.96 32.70
CA ALA A 183 11.36 32.47 31.92
C ALA A 183 11.75 32.90 30.50
N ARG A 184 12.97 33.42 30.31
CA ARG A 184 13.48 33.77 28.98
C ARG A 184 13.76 32.52 28.15
N LEU A 185 14.47 31.55 28.71
CA LEU A 185 14.77 30.27 28.03
C LEU A 185 13.48 29.54 27.65
N GLU A 186 12.49 29.51 28.54
CA GLU A 186 11.20 28.86 28.26
C GLU A 186 10.44 29.53 27.10
N ARG A 187 10.52 30.86 26.94
CA ARG A 187 9.91 31.55 25.79
C ARG A 187 10.63 31.22 24.49
N GLU A 188 11.95 31.24 24.50
CA GLU A 188 12.78 30.88 23.34
C GLU A 188 12.54 29.41 22.93
N GLU A 189 12.43 28.49 23.89
CA GLU A 189 12.08 27.08 23.62
C GLU A 189 10.67 26.93 23.03
N ARG A 190 9.67 27.65 23.56
CA ARG A 190 8.30 27.63 23.02
C ARG A 190 8.25 28.15 21.59
N GLU A 191 8.97 29.24 21.27
CA GLU A 191 9.03 29.78 19.91
C GLU A 191 9.67 28.78 18.93
N ILE A 192 10.74 28.10 19.35
CA ILE A 192 11.40 27.06 18.54
C ILE A 192 10.47 25.85 18.36
N GLU A 193 9.78 25.42 19.41
CA GLU A 193 8.82 24.31 19.34
C GLU A 193 7.63 24.66 18.42
N GLU A 194 7.12 25.88 18.49
CA GLU A 194 6.06 26.36 17.61
C GLU A 194 6.51 26.38 16.14
N GLN A 195 7.69 26.92 15.84
CA GLN A 195 8.25 26.92 14.48
C GLN A 195 8.42 25.48 13.95
N ARG A 196 9.03 24.60 14.75
CA ARG A 196 9.17 23.18 14.38
C ARG A 196 7.82 22.51 14.15
N SER A 197 6.82 22.84 14.96
CA SER A 197 5.46 22.29 14.80
C SER A 197 4.80 22.77 13.51
N GLN A 198 5.03 24.02 13.10
CA GLN A 198 4.52 24.59 11.87
C GLN A 198 5.19 23.96 10.65
N GLU A 199 6.52 23.89 10.64
CA GLU A 199 7.29 23.23 9.56
C GLU A 199 6.87 21.76 9.39
N LEU A 200 6.66 21.03 10.50
CA LEU A 200 6.21 19.64 10.44
C LEU A 200 4.78 19.52 9.87
N ARG A 201 3.89 20.47 10.17
CA ARG A 201 2.53 20.50 9.61
C ARG A 201 2.55 20.79 8.12
N GLU A 202 3.32 21.77 7.68
CA GLU A 202 3.48 22.13 6.27
C GLU A 202 4.08 20.97 5.48
N ARG A 203 5.14 20.34 6.01
CA ARG A 203 5.75 19.16 5.38
C ARG A 203 4.76 18.00 5.25
N LYS A 204 3.94 17.75 6.27
CA LYS A 204 2.88 16.73 6.22
C LYS A 204 1.79 17.05 5.19
N GLN A 205 1.40 18.32 5.07
CA GLN A 205 0.41 18.74 4.08
C GLN A 205 0.95 18.55 2.66
N LEU A 206 2.17 19.00 2.40
CA LEU A 206 2.82 18.88 1.10
C LEU A 206 3.04 17.41 0.71
N GLU A 207 3.44 16.56 1.66
CA GLU A 207 3.56 15.12 1.41
C GLU A 207 2.20 14.48 1.09
N LYS A 208 1.13 14.87 1.81
CA LYS A 208 -0.23 14.38 1.54
C LYS A 208 -0.72 14.82 0.15
N GLU A 209 -0.44 16.05 -0.24
CA GLU A 209 -0.75 16.56 -1.58
C GLU A 209 0.00 15.82 -2.67
N ARG A 210 1.30 15.59 -2.50
CA ARG A 210 2.11 14.79 -3.44
C ARG A 210 1.58 13.38 -3.61
N ARG A 211 1.22 12.71 -2.50
CA ARG A 211 0.61 11.37 -2.56
C ARG A 211 -0.71 11.40 -3.32
N LEU A 212 -1.55 12.41 -3.09
CA LEU A 212 -2.84 12.56 -3.74
C LEU A 212 -2.73 12.89 -5.23
N GLN A 213 -1.73 13.68 -5.62
CA GLN A 213 -1.41 13.93 -7.04
C GLN A 213 -0.94 12.64 -7.71
N TYR A 214 -0.01 11.91 -7.10
CA TYR A 214 0.49 10.65 -7.62
C TYR A 214 -0.62 9.61 -7.80
N THR A 215 -1.55 9.48 -6.83
CA THR A 215 -2.70 8.58 -6.97
C THR A 215 -3.61 9.00 -8.12
N LYS A 216 -3.87 10.30 -8.28
CA LYS A 216 -4.68 10.81 -9.40
C LYS A 216 -4.02 10.56 -10.76
N GLU A 217 -2.72 10.71 -10.87
CA GLU A 217 -1.96 10.41 -12.08
C GLU A 217 -2.01 8.91 -12.42
N MET A 218 -1.83 8.05 -11.42
CA MET A 218 -1.95 6.60 -11.60
C MET A 218 -3.37 6.17 -12.01
N GLU A 219 -4.41 6.76 -11.43
CA GLU A 219 -5.80 6.52 -11.82
C GLU A 219 -6.08 6.99 -13.24
N ARG A 220 -5.62 8.18 -13.63
CA ARG A 220 -5.72 8.69 -14.99
C ARG A 220 -5.02 7.78 -15.99
N TRP A 221 -3.81 7.34 -15.66
CA TRP A 221 -3.06 6.41 -16.51
C TRP A 221 -3.81 5.09 -16.72
N ARG A 222 -4.38 4.52 -15.65
CA ARG A 222 -5.23 3.31 -15.76
C ARG A 222 -6.48 3.55 -16.61
N ALA A 223 -7.15 4.69 -16.42
CA ALA A 223 -8.32 5.05 -17.20
C ALA A 223 -7.98 5.20 -18.69
N GLU A 224 -6.86 5.85 -19.02
CA GLU A 224 -6.37 5.97 -20.40
C GLU A 224 -6.04 4.62 -21.02
N GLN A 225 -5.41 3.70 -20.29
CA GLN A 225 -5.15 2.34 -20.79
C GLN A 225 -6.44 1.59 -21.09
N MET A 226 -7.43 1.65 -20.17
CA MET A 226 -8.73 1.02 -20.40
C MET A 226 -9.43 1.63 -21.61
N GLN A 227 -9.42 2.96 -21.75
CA GLN A 227 -10.03 3.64 -22.89
C GLN A 227 -9.35 3.28 -24.22
N ARG A 228 -8.03 3.08 -24.23
CA ARG A 228 -7.31 2.61 -25.43
C ARG A 228 -7.70 1.19 -25.81
N VAL A 229 -7.83 0.29 -24.84
CA VAL A 229 -8.28 -1.09 -25.11
C VAL A 229 -9.72 -1.10 -25.61
N GLU A 230 -10.60 -0.33 -24.97
CA GLU A 230 -12.01 -0.23 -25.35
C GLU A 230 -12.19 0.36 -26.77
N SER A 231 -11.48 1.44 -27.09
CA SER A 231 -11.50 2.02 -28.44
C SER A 231 -10.98 1.04 -29.49
N GLN A 232 -9.88 0.33 -29.24
CA GLN A 232 -9.37 -0.69 -30.16
C GLN A 232 -10.36 -1.87 -30.34
N CYS A 233 -11.04 -2.29 -29.27
CA CYS A 233 -12.03 -3.34 -29.36
C CYS A 233 -13.27 -2.88 -30.15
N SER A 234 -13.73 -1.66 -29.89
CA SER A 234 -14.86 -1.03 -30.59
C SER A 234 -14.56 -0.83 -32.08
N GLU A 235 -13.38 -0.31 -32.43
CA GLU A 235 -12.97 -0.13 -33.84
C GLU A 235 -12.93 -1.47 -34.58
N LYS A 236 -12.34 -2.51 -33.96
CA LYS A 236 -12.32 -3.86 -34.52
C LYS A 236 -13.72 -4.46 -34.66
N GLU A 237 -14.63 -4.19 -33.73
CA GLU A 237 -16.02 -4.64 -33.81
C GLU A 237 -16.79 -3.92 -34.92
N GLU A 238 -16.63 -2.61 -35.05
CA GLU A 238 -17.24 -1.84 -36.14
C GLU A 238 -16.70 -2.26 -37.50
N GLU A 239 -15.39 -2.46 -37.65
CA GLU A 239 -14.80 -2.94 -38.90
C GLU A 239 -15.30 -4.33 -39.27
N ARG A 240 -15.44 -5.23 -38.28
CA ARG A 240 -16.07 -6.54 -38.46
C ARG A 240 -17.50 -6.40 -38.92
N ARG A 241 -18.29 -5.53 -38.28
CA ARG A 241 -19.69 -5.28 -38.66
C ARG A 241 -19.80 -4.77 -40.09
N ARG A 242 -19.01 -3.78 -40.48
CA ARG A 242 -19.00 -3.24 -41.86
C ARG A 242 -18.59 -4.30 -42.88
N SER A 243 -17.60 -5.12 -42.54
CA SER A 243 -17.14 -6.22 -43.40
C SER A 243 -18.21 -7.31 -43.55
N ALA A 244 -18.92 -7.65 -42.48
CA ALA A 244 -20.04 -8.60 -42.50
C ALA A 244 -21.23 -8.07 -43.31
N GLU A 245 -21.59 -6.80 -43.14
CA GLU A 245 -22.64 -6.14 -43.93
C GLU A 245 -22.27 -6.10 -45.43
N GLY A 246 -21.02 -5.75 -45.75
CA GLY A 246 -20.50 -5.78 -47.12
C GLY A 246 -20.53 -7.17 -47.73
N ARG A 247 -20.16 -8.20 -46.96
CA ARG A 247 -20.24 -9.60 -47.39
C ARG A 247 -21.67 -10.06 -47.61
N ARG A 248 -22.61 -9.73 -46.71
CA ARG A 248 -24.04 -10.03 -46.88
C ARG A 248 -24.58 -9.46 -48.18
N MET A 249 -24.24 -8.23 -48.52
CA MET A 249 -24.65 -7.63 -49.81
C MET A 249 -24.04 -8.36 -51.02
N ARG A 250 -22.76 -8.75 -50.95
CA ARG A 250 -22.13 -9.54 -52.02
C ARG A 250 -22.77 -10.92 -52.18
N ILE A 251 -23.01 -11.62 -51.07
CA ILE A 251 -23.69 -12.92 -51.04
C ILE A 251 -25.10 -12.82 -51.62
N ALA A 252 -25.88 -11.80 -51.22
CA ALA A 252 -27.22 -11.58 -51.76
C ALA A 252 -27.19 -11.38 -53.29
N ARG A 253 -26.26 -10.54 -53.78
CA ARG A 253 -26.07 -10.33 -55.22
C ARG A 253 -25.62 -11.61 -55.94
N MET A 254 -24.69 -12.38 -55.35
CA MET A 254 -24.25 -13.64 -55.94
C MET A 254 -25.35 -14.69 -55.94
N ASN A 255 -26.20 -14.73 -54.91
CA ASN A 255 -27.36 -15.61 -54.85
C ASN A 255 -28.30 -15.30 -56.03
N GLU A 256 -28.66 -14.03 -56.24
CA GLU A 256 -29.40 -13.62 -57.44
C GLU A 256 -28.68 -14.06 -58.73
N GLU A 257 -27.39 -13.79 -58.87
CA GLU A 257 -26.66 -14.15 -60.09
C GLU A 257 -26.60 -15.66 -60.34
N VAL A 258 -26.35 -16.48 -59.31
CA VAL A 258 -26.21 -17.94 -59.43
C VAL A 258 -27.53 -18.59 -59.84
N PHE A 259 -28.66 -18.14 -59.30
CA PHE A 259 -29.96 -18.79 -59.53
C PHE A 259 -30.85 -18.09 -60.57
N SER A 260 -30.59 -16.85 -60.98
CA SER A 260 -31.43 -16.11 -61.95
C SER A 260 -31.30 -16.59 -63.41
N ALA A 261 -30.31 -17.42 -63.72
CA ALA A 261 -30.17 -18.02 -65.04
C ALA A 261 -29.72 -19.47 -64.82
N GLY A 262 -30.52 -20.46 -65.21
CA GLY A 262 -30.26 -21.90 -65.07
C GLY A 262 -29.01 -22.41 -65.79
N ARG A 263 -27.86 -21.82 -65.48
CA ARG A 263 -26.53 -22.12 -65.98
C ARG A 263 -25.87 -23.08 -65.00
N THR A 264 -25.85 -24.35 -65.38
CA THR A 264 -25.09 -25.42 -64.74
C THR A 264 -23.59 -25.08 -64.59
N ASP A 265 -23.05 -24.23 -65.46
CA ASP A 265 -21.65 -23.77 -65.40
C ASP A 265 -21.28 -23.02 -64.11
N LYS A 266 -22.27 -22.52 -63.35
CA LYS A 266 -22.02 -21.81 -62.08
C LYS A 266 -21.87 -22.75 -60.88
N MET A 267 -22.10 -24.04 -61.06
CA MET A 267 -22.11 -25.06 -60.00
C MET A 267 -20.80 -25.85 -59.91
N VAL A 268 -19.76 -25.42 -60.61
CA VAL A 268 -18.46 -26.11 -60.68
C VAL A 268 -17.30 -25.17 -60.37
N GLY A 269 -16.19 -25.72 -59.88
CA GLY A 269 -15.01 -24.91 -59.58
C GLY A 269 -13.88 -25.71 -58.92
N TRP A 270 -12.87 -24.99 -58.43
CA TRP A 270 -11.78 -25.58 -57.66
C TRP A 270 -11.92 -25.21 -56.19
N VAL A 271 -11.59 -26.16 -55.33
CA VAL A 271 -11.52 -25.96 -53.88
C VAL A 271 -10.39 -26.80 -53.33
N THR A 272 -9.70 -26.30 -52.32
CA THR A 272 -8.75 -27.12 -51.56
C THR A 272 -9.43 -27.56 -50.27
N VAL A 273 -9.50 -28.88 -50.06
CA VAL A 273 -10.22 -29.48 -48.92
C VAL A 273 -9.24 -30.26 -48.05
N GLN A 274 -9.50 -30.27 -46.75
CA GLN A 274 -8.89 -31.15 -45.78
C GLN A 274 -9.99 -32.10 -45.27
N PRO A 275 -10.00 -33.36 -45.75
CA PRO A 275 -10.92 -34.37 -45.24
C PRO A 275 -10.70 -34.63 -43.73
N PRO A 276 -11.72 -35.07 -42.98
CA PRO A 276 -11.61 -35.31 -41.54
C PRO A 276 -10.54 -36.35 -41.18
N ASP A 277 -10.34 -37.35 -42.03
CA ASP A 277 -9.43 -38.47 -41.78
C ASP A 277 -7.96 -38.14 -42.09
N THR A 278 -7.70 -37.01 -42.76
CA THR A 278 -6.37 -36.68 -43.24
C THR A 278 -6.02 -35.23 -42.98
N LEU A 279 -4.89 -34.98 -42.33
CA LEU A 279 -4.37 -33.62 -42.13
C LEU A 279 -3.83 -32.97 -43.42
N ALA A 280 -3.81 -33.69 -44.54
CA ALA A 280 -3.31 -33.19 -45.81
C ALA A 280 -4.38 -32.40 -46.58
N TRP A 281 -4.03 -31.19 -47.01
CA TRP A 281 -4.82 -30.38 -47.93
C TRP A 281 -4.73 -30.93 -49.35
N LYS A 282 -5.89 -31.16 -49.99
CA LYS A 282 -5.99 -31.71 -51.34
C LYS A 282 -6.81 -30.77 -52.21
N ARG A 283 -6.26 -30.38 -53.36
CA ARG A 283 -6.99 -29.60 -54.36
C ARG A 283 -7.92 -30.51 -55.14
N ARG A 284 -9.21 -30.16 -55.20
CA ARG A 284 -10.28 -30.93 -55.84
C ARG A 284 -11.09 -30.04 -56.77
N TYR A 285 -11.50 -30.60 -57.89
CA TYR A 285 -12.50 -29.99 -58.77
C TYR A 285 -13.87 -30.39 -58.28
N TYR A 286 -14.71 -29.43 -57.89
CA TYR A 286 -16.03 -29.71 -57.34
C TYR A 286 -17.12 -29.53 -58.40
N ILE A 287 -18.19 -30.31 -58.26
CA ILE A 287 -19.44 -30.17 -59.00
C ILE A 287 -20.59 -30.32 -58.00
N PHE A 288 -21.50 -29.35 -57.97
CA PHE A 288 -22.73 -29.44 -57.19
C PHE A 288 -23.83 -30.11 -58.01
N GLU A 289 -24.45 -31.12 -57.41
CA GLU A 289 -25.71 -31.70 -57.89
C GLU A 289 -26.82 -31.22 -56.95
N LEU A 290 -27.52 -30.17 -57.37
CA LEU A 290 -28.68 -29.61 -56.67
C LEU A 290 -29.95 -30.30 -57.17
N GLY A 291 -30.35 -31.39 -56.50
CA GLY A 291 -31.57 -32.12 -56.78
C GLY A 291 -32.70 -31.77 -55.82
N HIS A 292 -33.97 -31.93 -56.24
CA HIS A 292 -35.13 -31.77 -55.35
C HIS A 292 -35.18 -32.78 -54.19
N ALA A 293 -34.44 -33.89 -54.29
CA ALA A 293 -34.47 -34.98 -53.32
C ALA A 293 -33.11 -35.30 -52.67
N GLU A 294 -32.00 -34.98 -53.35
CA GLU A 294 -30.66 -35.18 -52.82
C GLU A 294 -29.74 -34.07 -53.34
N SER A 295 -29.24 -33.24 -52.44
CA SER A 295 -28.20 -32.25 -52.71
C SER A 295 -26.85 -32.78 -52.25
N LYS A 296 -25.86 -32.80 -53.15
CA LYS A 296 -24.50 -33.25 -52.83
C LYS A 296 -23.43 -32.49 -53.60
N MET A 297 -22.25 -32.41 -53.01
CA MET A 297 -21.04 -31.87 -53.64
C MET A 297 -20.11 -33.03 -54.00
N LEU A 298 -19.84 -33.20 -55.28
CA LEU A 298 -18.94 -34.22 -55.80
C LEU A 298 -17.55 -33.62 -56.01
N LEU A 299 -16.52 -34.29 -55.51
CA LEU A 299 -15.13 -33.85 -55.59
C LEU A 299 -14.33 -34.79 -56.49
N TYR A 300 -13.73 -34.23 -57.52
CA TYR A 300 -12.93 -34.93 -58.52
C TYR A 300 -11.46 -34.51 -58.42
N GLY A 301 -10.56 -35.35 -58.92
CA GLY A 301 -9.14 -35.00 -59.03
C GLY A 301 -8.88 -33.97 -60.13
N ASN A 302 -9.65 -34.04 -61.23
CA ASN A 302 -9.44 -33.23 -62.43
C ASN A 302 -10.78 -32.96 -63.14
N PRO A 303 -11.02 -31.77 -63.71
CA PRO A 303 -12.20 -31.46 -64.51
C PRO A 303 -12.36 -32.32 -65.77
N ARG A 304 -11.31 -32.98 -66.25
CA ARG A 304 -11.37 -33.89 -67.41
C ARG A 304 -11.83 -35.31 -67.04
N GLU A 305 -11.69 -35.68 -65.77
CA GLU A 305 -11.92 -37.04 -65.28
C GLU A 305 -13.14 -37.07 -64.37
N VAL A 306 -14.31 -36.73 -64.93
CA VAL A 306 -15.59 -36.65 -64.21
C VAL A 306 -16.34 -37.99 -64.21
N VAL A 307 -15.63 -39.11 -64.34
CA VAL A 307 -16.25 -40.45 -64.42
C VAL A 307 -16.56 -41.00 -63.03
N GLN A 308 -15.67 -40.78 -62.07
CA GLN A 308 -15.82 -41.24 -60.70
C GLN A 308 -15.39 -40.14 -59.72
N PRO A 309 -16.29 -39.67 -58.84
CA PRO A 309 -15.90 -38.74 -57.78
C PRO A 309 -14.96 -39.46 -56.80
N LEU A 310 -13.91 -38.76 -56.39
CA LEU A 310 -13.00 -39.26 -55.36
C LEU A 310 -13.65 -39.20 -53.98
N ASP A 311 -14.37 -38.11 -53.74
CA ASP A 311 -15.09 -37.88 -52.50
C ASP A 311 -16.48 -37.31 -52.85
N ALA A 312 -17.51 -37.68 -52.08
CA ALA A 312 -18.87 -37.18 -52.27
C ALA A 312 -19.42 -36.71 -50.93
N LEU A 313 -19.80 -35.44 -50.84
CA LEU A 313 -20.31 -34.82 -49.62
C LEU A 313 -21.83 -34.70 -49.72
N PRO A 314 -22.60 -35.51 -48.96
CA PRO A 314 -24.05 -35.35 -48.88
C PRO A 314 -24.38 -34.10 -48.07
N LEU A 315 -25.04 -33.12 -48.70
CA LEU A 315 -25.33 -31.83 -48.08
C LEU A 315 -26.76 -31.74 -47.53
N ASP A 316 -27.68 -32.50 -48.11
CA ASP A 316 -29.09 -32.47 -47.75
C ASP A 316 -29.33 -32.93 -46.29
N GLY A 317 -29.77 -32.01 -45.45
CA GLY A 317 -30.16 -32.25 -44.05
C GLY A 317 -29.06 -32.78 -43.12
N ARG A 318 -27.79 -32.81 -43.56
CA ARG A 318 -26.65 -33.33 -42.77
C ARG A 318 -25.66 -32.26 -42.32
N VAL A 319 -25.66 -31.11 -42.98
CA VAL A 319 -24.80 -29.99 -42.57
C VAL A 319 -25.48 -29.30 -41.39
N ASP A 320 -24.75 -29.16 -40.28
CA ASP A 320 -25.19 -28.48 -39.07
C ASP A 320 -24.92 -26.96 -39.19
N SER A 321 -23.67 -26.60 -39.53
CA SER A 321 -23.26 -25.21 -39.65
C SER A 321 -22.11 -25.03 -40.63
N ILE A 322 -22.06 -23.87 -41.27
CA ILE A 322 -20.91 -23.41 -42.04
C ILE A 322 -20.20 -22.35 -41.21
N ALA A 323 -18.96 -22.63 -40.81
CA ALA A 323 -18.24 -21.85 -39.83
C ALA A 323 -16.99 -21.19 -40.41
N GLU A 324 -16.62 -20.03 -39.88
CA GLU A 324 -15.36 -19.36 -40.21
C GLU A 324 -14.29 -19.57 -39.12
N TRP A 325 -13.07 -19.12 -39.38
CA TRP A 325 -11.94 -19.31 -38.45
C TRP A 325 -12.22 -18.78 -37.04
N TYR A 326 -12.98 -17.70 -36.91
CA TYR A 326 -13.35 -17.10 -35.61
C TYR A 326 -14.46 -17.85 -34.87
N GLU A 327 -15.08 -18.87 -35.48
CA GLU A 327 -16.18 -19.66 -34.90
C GLU A 327 -15.68 -21.01 -34.35
N GLY A 328 -14.52 -20.98 -33.68
CA GLY A 328 -13.89 -22.16 -33.09
C GLY A 328 -12.92 -22.91 -34.01
N PHE A 329 -12.52 -22.30 -35.13
CA PHE A 329 -11.57 -22.86 -36.09
C PHE A 329 -10.32 -21.98 -36.23
N GLU A 330 -9.70 -21.62 -35.11
CA GLU A 330 -8.58 -20.67 -35.06
C GLU A 330 -7.39 -21.08 -35.94
N GLU A 331 -7.18 -22.39 -36.12
CA GLU A 331 -6.16 -22.95 -37.02
C GLU A 331 -6.33 -22.54 -38.50
N LEU A 332 -7.53 -22.10 -38.89
CA LEU A 332 -7.83 -21.61 -40.23
C LEU A 332 -7.51 -20.13 -40.44
N GLU A 333 -7.16 -19.38 -39.38
CA GLU A 333 -6.81 -17.96 -39.46
C GLU A 333 -5.61 -17.71 -40.40
N ALA A 334 -4.65 -18.63 -40.40
CA ALA A 334 -3.44 -18.54 -41.23
C ALA A 334 -3.72 -18.78 -42.74
N ILE A 335 -4.90 -19.30 -43.10
CA ILE A 335 -5.24 -19.67 -44.47
C ILE A 335 -6.27 -18.68 -45.01
N PRO A 336 -5.94 -17.85 -46.01
CA PRO A 336 -6.88 -16.93 -46.62
C PRO A 336 -8.08 -17.66 -47.23
N HIS A 337 -9.26 -17.05 -47.12
CA HIS A 337 -10.50 -17.57 -47.70
C HIS A 337 -10.86 -19.00 -47.26
N SER A 338 -10.44 -19.36 -46.05
CA SER A 338 -10.80 -20.62 -45.40
C SER A 338 -12.18 -20.55 -44.75
N PHE A 339 -12.79 -21.73 -44.59
CA PHE A 339 -14.01 -21.97 -43.82
C PHE A 339 -14.11 -23.47 -43.49
N ALA A 340 -14.98 -23.81 -42.55
CA ALA A 340 -15.25 -25.17 -42.14
C ALA A 340 -16.74 -25.51 -42.35
N LEU A 341 -17.00 -26.78 -42.65
CA LEU A 341 -18.32 -27.38 -42.72
C LEU A 341 -18.45 -28.40 -41.60
N ARG A 342 -19.38 -28.17 -40.69
CA ARG A 342 -19.71 -29.12 -39.61
C ARG A 342 -20.94 -29.91 -40.00
N PHE A 343 -20.84 -31.22 -39.90
CA PHE A 343 -21.95 -32.14 -40.10
C PHE A 343 -22.58 -32.51 -38.74
N ILE A 344 -23.85 -32.90 -38.76
CA ILE A 344 -24.61 -33.32 -37.57
C ILE A 344 -23.93 -34.53 -36.89
N ASP A 345 -23.24 -35.36 -37.67
CA ASP A 345 -22.48 -36.52 -37.18
C ASP A 345 -21.19 -36.13 -36.42
N GLY A 346 -20.91 -34.83 -36.26
CA GLY A 346 -19.71 -34.30 -35.62
C GLY A 346 -18.47 -34.30 -36.52
N VAL A 347 -18.61 -34.75 -37.77
CA VAL A 347 -17.55 -34.73 -38.77
C VAL A 347 -17.36 -33.30 -39.27
N GLU A 348 -16.12 -32.87 -39.42
CA GLU A 348 -15.78 -31.53 -39.88
C GLU A 348 -14.91 -31.59 -41.14
N TRP A 349 -15.26 -30.78 -42.13
CA TRP A 349 -14.49 -30.60 -43.35
C TRP A 349 -13.95 -29.18 -43.40
N ARG A 350 -12.65 -29.02 -43.63
CA ARG A 350 -12.05 -27.69 -43.78
C ARG A 350 -11.76 -27.42 -45.23
N MET A 351 -12.05 -26.21 -45.69
CA MET A 351 -11.94 -25.84 -47.09
C MET A 351 -11.35 -24.44 -47.22
N PHE A 352 -10.66 -24.17 -48.33
CA PHE A 352 -10.35 -22.81 -48.74
C PHE A 352 -10.43 -22.66 -50.27
N ALA A 353 -10.73 -21.43 -50.69
CA ALA A 353 -10.78 -21.04 -52.11
C ALA A 353 -9.59 -20.15 -52.48
N ASP A 354 -9.30 -20.02 -53.77
CA ASP A 354 -8.16 -19.21 -54.22
C ASP A 354 -8.45 -17.71 -54.15
N SER A 355 -9.73 -17.33 -54.11
CA SER A 355 -10.17 -15.93 -54.02
C SER A 355 -11.38 -15.76 -53.09
N ALA A 356 -11.58 -14.52 -52.61
CA ALA A 356 -12.76 -14.15 -51.82
C ALA A 356 -14.07 -14.37 -52.58
N GLU A 357 -14.08 -14.11 -53.89
CA GLU A 357 -15.27 -14.28 -54.73
C GLU A 357 -15.64 -15.75 -54.90
N GLU A 358 -14.64 -16.63 -55.06
CA GLU A 358 -14.87 -18.08 -55.11
C GLU A 358 -15.34 -18.64 -53.77
N LYS A 359 -14.80 -18.15 -52.64
CA LYS A 359 -15.31 -18.50 -51.30
C LYS A 359 -16.77 -18.08 -51.17
N ASP A 360 -17.09 -16.81 -51.44
CA ASP A 360 -18.47 -16.30 -51.30
C ASP A 360 -19.44 -17.10 -52.20
N ARG A 361 -19.04 -17.43 -53.44
CA ARG A 361 -19.82 -18.28 -54.34
C ARG A 361 -20.02 -19.69 -53.78
N LEU A 362 -18.93 -20.32 -53.30
CA LEU A 362 -18.98 -21.68 -52.77
C LEU A 362 -19.86 -21.76 -51.53
N LEU A 363 -19.81 -20.76 -50.66
CA LEU A 363 -20.67 -20.65 -49.50
C LEU A 363 -22.15 -20.53 -49.88
N VAL A 364 -22.50 -19.73 -50.89
CA VAL A 364 -23.88 -19.64 -51.40
C VAL A 364 -24.37 -20.98 -51.91
N LEU A 365 -23.53 -21.71 -52.66
CA LEU A 365 -23.89 -23.04 -53.18
C LEU A 365 -24.07 -24.05 -52.04
N LEU A 366 -23.18 -24.04 -51.05
CA LEU A 366 -23.25 -24.90 -49.87
C LEU A 366 -24.48 -24.59 -49.02
N SER A 367 -24.80 -23.31 -48.81
CA SER A 367 -25.94 -22.88 -48.00
C SER A 367 -27.25 -23.29 -48.66
N GLU A 368 -27.37 -23.09 -49.98
CA GLU A 368 -28.55 -23.53 -50.74
C GLU A 368 -28.68 -25.06 -50.71
N ALA A 369 -27.59 -25.78 -51.00
CA ALA A 369 -27.57 -27.24 -51.00
C ALA A 369 -27.90 -27.86 -49.64
N ALA A 370 -27.50 -27.19 -48.55
CA ALA A 370 -27.74 -27.61 -47.18
C ALA A 370 -29.09 -27.11 -46.62
N GLY A 371 -29.76 -26.17 -47.29
CA GLY A 371 -30.95 -25.50 -46.77
C GLY A 371 -30.68 -24.60 -45.55
N ILE A 372 -29.45 -24.07 -45.42
CA ILE A 372 -29.03 -23.20 -44.31
C ILE A 372 -29.05 -21.74 -44.78
N ILE A 373 -29.51 -20.84 -43.91
CA ILE A 373 -29.48 -19.39 -44.18
C ILE A 373 -28.17 -18.82 -43.61
N LEU A 374 -27.35 -18.20 -44.48
CA LEU A 374 -26.08 -17.54 -44.13
C LEU A 374 -26.24 -16.21 -43.39
#